data_AF-A0A835UH09-F1
#
_entry.id   AF-A0A835UH09-F1
#
_cell.length_a   1.000
_cell.length_b   1.000
_cell.length_c   1.000
_cell.angle_alpha   90.00
_cell.angle_beta   90.00
_cell.angle_gamma   90.00
#
_symmetry.space_group_name_H-M   'P 1'
#
loop_
_entity.id
_entity.type
_entity.pdbx_description
1 polymer ?
#
loop_
_entity_poly.entity_id
_entity_poly.type
_entity_poly.pdbx_seq_one_letter_code
_entity_poly.pdbx_strand_id
1 'polypeptide(L)'
;MIQVLCRSGDGLVSNVVYALLGVSAMSRVHKSATILQQLGAICSLAERTSWAAVMSWNSLGGWLQSTVRALPAEYLRQGEAETLVPLWLNALASAASDYLASKTCADASTDHAYMQGKGGRTLKRIIRDFVETHRNFPNPT
;
A
#
# COMPACT_ATOMS: atom_id res chain seq x y z
N MET A 1 -6.46 -10.62 14.47
CA MET A 1 -6.17 -9.82 13.26
C MET A 1 -4.67 -9.61 13.06
N ILE A 2 -3.93 -9.10 14.04
CA ILE A 2 -2.48 -8.86 13.93
C ILE A 2 -1.69 -10.14 13.60
N GLN A 3 -1.90 -11.25 14.32
CA GLN A 3 -1.20 -12.51 14.02
C GLN A 3 -1.43 -13.07 12.60
N VAL A 4 -2.58 -12.79 11.98
CA VAL A 4 -2.89 -13.20 10.61
C VAL A 4 -2.16 -12.30 9.61
N LEU A 5 -2.14 -10.98 9.85
CA LEU A 5 -1.36 -10.04 9.05
C LEU A 5 0.15 -10.30 9.14
N CYS A 6 0.65 -10.73 10.29
CA CYS A 6 2.06 -11.07 10.46
C CYS A 6 2.48 -12.35 9.71
N ARG A 7 1.54 -13.28 9.49
CA ARG A 7 1.79 -14.55 8.77
C ARG A 7 1.53 -14.46 7.26
N SER A 8 0.82 -13.43 6.80
CA SER A 8 0.36 -13.34 5.40
C SER A 8 0.44 -11.93 4.82
N GLY A 9 1.13 -11.02 5.50
CA GLY A 9 1.26 -9.61 5.10
C GLY A 9 2.07 -9.44 3.82
N ASP A 10 3.07 -10.28 3.62
CA ASP A 10 3.83 -10.40 2.38
C ASP A 10 2.91 -10.79 1.21
N GLY A 11 2.07 -11.81 1.38
CA GLY A 11 1.09 -12.26 0.39
C GLY A 11 0.02 -11.21 0.12
N LEU A 12 -0.41 -10.45 1.13
CA LEU A 12 -1.35 -9.34 0.93
C LEU A 12 -0.74 -8.23 0.07
N VAL A 13 0.48 -7.78 0.40
CA VAL A 13 1.18 -6.73 -0.38
C VAL A 13 1.45 -7.22 -1.80
N SER A 14 1.92 -8.46 -1.94
CA SER A 14 2.11 -9.11 -3.25
C SER A 14 0.84 -9.12 -4.07
N ASN A 15 -0.27 -9.62 -3.53
CA ASN A 15 -1.55 -9.68 -4.23
C ASN A 15 -2.05 -8.29 -4.66
N VAL A 16 -1.85 -7.27 -3.82
CA VAL A 16 -2.22 -5.88 -4.18
C VAL A 16 -1.36 -5.38 -5.35
N VAL A 17 -0.05 -5.59 -5.32
CA VAL A 17 0.85 -5.17 -6.40
C VAL A 17 0.54 -5.92 -7.70
N TYR A 18 0.36 -7.23 -7.66
CA TYR A 18 -0.05 -8.02 -8.84
C TYR A 18 -1.41 -7.58 -9.38
N ALA A 19 -2.38 -7.27 -8.51
CA ALA A 19 -3.65 -6.73 -8.93
C ALA A 19 -3.52 -5.36 -9.63
N LEU A 20 -2.51 -4.56 -9.30
CA LEU A 20 -2.24 -3.29 -9.96
C LEU A 20 -1.47 -3.46 -11.30
N LEU A 21 -0.91 -4.63 -11.55
CA LEU A 21 -0.25 -4.96 -12.82
C LEU A 21 -1.15 -5.74 -13.80
N GLY A 22 -2.23 -6.36 -13.30
CA GLY A 22 -3.14 -7.16 -14.13
C GLY A 22 -4.16 -6.36 -14.96
N VAL A 23 -4.91 -7.07 -15.81
CA VAL A 23 -5.98 -6.50 -16.66
C VAL A 23 -7.01 -5.75 -15.81
N SER A 24 -7.41 -4.54 -16.23
CA SER A 24 -8.33 -3.66 -15.48
C SER A 24 -7.78 -3.09 -14.17
N ALA A 25 -6.45 -2.99 -14.01
CA ALA A 25 -5.80 -2.42 -12.83
C ALA A 25 -6.39 -1.07 -12.38
N MET A 26 -6.78 -0.20 -13.30
CA MET A 26 -7.40 1.10 -13.00
C MET A 26 -8.67 0.99 -12.15
N SER A 27 -9.50 -0.05 -12.36
CA SER A 27 -10.70 -0.29 -11.56
C SER A 27 -10.37 -0.68 -10.10
N ARG A 28 -9.17 -1.23 -9.88
CA ARG A 28 -8.72 -1.72 -8.57
C ARG A 28 -7.89 -0.70 -7.79
N VAL A 29 -7.49 0.42 -8.41
CA VAL A 29 -6.69 1.49 -7.77
C VAL A 29 -7.29 1.94 -6.45
N HIS A 30 -8.59 2.22 -6.41
CA HIS A 30 -9.22 2.74 -5.20
C HIS A 30 -9.20 1.72 -4.06
N LYS A 31 -9.61 0.48 -4.32
CA LYS A 31 -9.65 -0.58 -3.31
C LYS A 31 -8.24 -0.92 -2.81
N SER A 32 -7.27 -0.99 -3.73
CA SER A 32 -5.86 -1.23 -3.43
C SER A 32 -5.28 -0.14 -2.53
N ALA A 33 -5.51 1.13 -2.89
CA ALA A 33 -5.09 2.25 -2.06
C ALA A 33 -5.71 2.16 -0.65
N THR A 34 -7.00 1.82 -0.55
CA THR A 34 -7.69 1.74 0.75
C THR A 34 -7.11 0.63 1.63
N ILE A 35 -6.86 -0.55 1.07
CA ILE A 35 -6.22 -1.66 1.79
C ILE A 35 -4.83 -1.24 2.28
N LEU A 36 -4.04 -0.60 1.43
CA LEU A 36 -2.70 -0.16 1.79
C LEU A 36 -2.73 0.96 2.86
N GLN A 37 -3.67 1.90 2.78
CA GLN A 37 -3.89 2.92 3.81
C GLN A 37 -4.22 2.30 5.17
N GLN A 38 -5.11 1.30 5.19
CA GLN A 38 -5.46 0.56 6.42
C GLN A 38 -4.27 -0.21 6.97
N LEU A 39 -3.49 -0.86 6.10
CA LEU A 39 -2.27 -1.57 6.50
C LEU A 39 -1.25 -0.61 7.14
N GLY A 40 -1.03 0.56 6.54
CA GLY A 40 -0.18 1.60 7.11
C GLY A 40 -0.68 2.11 8.46
N ALA A 41 -1.99 2.33 8.60
CA ALA A 41 -2.59 2.75 9.88
C ALA A 41 -2.40 1.68 10.98
N ILE A 42 -2.55 0.41 10.60
CA ILE A 42 -2.29 -0.72 11.48
C ILE A 42 -0.80 -0.77 11.89
N CYS A 43 0.14 -0.53 10.98
CA CYS A 43 1.58 -0.40 11.30
C CYS A 43 1.83 0.74 12.30
N SER A 44 1.27 1.94 12.07
CA SER A 44 1.37 3.08 12.99
C SER A 44 0.83 2.78 14.39
N LEU A 45 -0.25 2.01 14.49
CA LEU A 45 -0.83 1.63 15.78
C LEU A 45 -0.01 0.53 16.47
N ALA A 46 0.47 -0.46 15.72
CA ALA A 46 1.24 -1.57 16.26
C ALA A 46 2.57 -1.12 16.87
N GLU A 47 3.24 -0.13 16.27
CA GLU A 47 4.47 0.47 16.81
C GLU A 47 4.28 1.14 18.18
N ARG A 48 3.06 1.58 18.49
CA ARG A 48 2.72 2.17 19.81
C ARG A 48 2.39 1.12 20.87
N THR A 49 2.48 -0.16 20.52
CA THR A 49 2.15 -1.29 21.38
C THR A 49 3.29 -2.30 21.42
N SER A 50 3.18 -3.34 22.26
CA SER A 50 4.13 -4.46 22.31
C SER A 50 4.20 -5.29 21.01
N TRP A 51 3.36 -5.00 20.02
CA TRP A 51 3.28 -5.70 18.74
C TRP A 51 4.21 -5.11 17.66
N ALA A 52 5.00 -4.09 17.99
CA ALA A 52 6.00 -3.50 17.10
C ALA A 52 7.00 -4.54 16.55
N ALA A 53 7.30 -5.57 17.34
CA ALA A 53 8.17 -6.68 16.94
C ALA A 53 7.55 -7.57 15.83
N VAL A 54 6.24 -7.55 15.67
CA VAL A 54 5.51 -8.41 14.72
C VAL A 54 5.02 -7.63 13.50
N MET A 55 4.79 -6.32 13.64
CA MET A 55 4.30 -5.47 12.57
C MET A 55 4.76 -4.02 12.78
N SER A 56 5.62 -3.56 11.89
CA SER A 56 6.23 -2.22 11.90
C SER A 56 6.34 -1.68 10.48
N TRP A 57 6.65 -0.39 10.34
CA TRP A 57 6.98 0.18 9.04
C TRP A 57 8.15 -0.55 8.36
N ASN A 58 9.10 -1.06 9.14
CA ASN A 58 10.20 -1.88 8.63
C ASN A 58 9.71 -3.20 8.00
N SER A 59 8.73 -3.86 8.63
CA SER A 59 8.14 -5.10 8.09
C SER A 59 7.40 -4.82 6.78
N LEU A 60 6.58 -3.76 6.75
CA LEU A 60 5.86 -3.34 5.55
C LEU A 60 6.82 -2.97 4.41
N GLY A 61 7.91 -2.26 4.72
CA GLY A 61 8.96 -1.95 3.76
C GLY A 61 9.65 -3.19 3.21
N GLY A 62 9.97 -4.15 4.08
CA GLY A 62 10.52 -5.45 3.69
C GLY A 62 9.57 -6.24 2.77
N TRP A 63 8.28 -6.30 3.09
CA TRP A 63 7.29 -6.97 2.23
C TRP A 63 7.14 -6.32 0.87
N LEU A 64 7.11 -4.98 0.82
CA LEU A 64 7.03 -4.25 -0.43
C LEU A 64 8.31 -4.46 -1.26
N GLN A 65 9.48 -4.40 -0.63
CA GLN A 65 10.76 -4.66 -1.30
C GLN A 65 10.84 -6.08 -1.85
N SER A 66 10.47 -7.10 -1.06
CA SER A 66 10.44 -8.49 -1.53
C SER A 66 9.45 -8.68 -2.67
N THR A 67 8.26 -8.06 -2.59
CA THR A 67 7.25 -8.11 -3.65
C THR A 67 7.79 -7.53 -4.95
N VAL A 68 8.34 -6.31 -4.89
CA VAL A 68 8.85 -5.58 -6.05
C VAL A 68 10.04 -6.31 -6.68
N ARG A 69 10.92 -6.92 -5.88
CA ARG A 69 12.04 -7.74 -6.37
C ARG A 69 11.63 -9.07 -6.97
N ALA A 70 10.50 -9.63 -6.53
CA ALA A 70 9.97 -10.89 -7.04
C ALA A 70 9.17 -10.71 -8.34
N LEU A 71 8.87 -9.47 -8.75
CA LEU A 71 8.24 -9.21 -10.02
C LEU A 71 9.18 -9.59 -11.19
N PRO A 72 8.64 -10.19 -12.26
CA PRO A 72 9.42 -10.42 -13.48
C PRO A 72 10.00 -9.09 -14.01
N ALA A 73 11.20 -9.16 -14.58
CA ALA A 73 11.94 -7.98 -15.04
C ALA A 73 11.20 -7.18 -16.14
N GLU A 74 10.20 -7.78 -16.79
CA GLU A 74 9.35 -7.12 -17.77
C GLU A 74 8.37 -6.12 -17.14
N TYR A 75 8.02 -6.28 -15.86
CA TYR A 75 7.01 -5.44 -15.22
C TYR A 75 7.57 -4.11 -14.70
N LEU A 76 8.86 -4.04 -14.37
CA LEU A 76 9.48 -2.83 -13.82
C LEU A 76 10.66 -2.39 -14.69
N ARG A 77 10.82 -1.08 -14.83
CA ARG A 77 12.01 -0.52 -15.46
C ARG A 77 13.22 -0.70 -14.57
N GLN A 78 14.41 -0.73 -15.17
CA GLN A 78 15.66 -0.79 -14.42
C GLN A 78 15.77 0.39 -13.44
N GLY A 79 16.00 0.11 -12.15
CA GLY A 79 16.09 1.15 -11.11
C GLY A 79 14.75 1.61 -10.53
N GLU A 80 13.62 1.16 -11.08
CA GLU A 80 12.29 1.54 -10.61
C GLU A 80 11.97 0.91 -9.26
N ALA A 81 12.40 -0.34 -9.04
CA ALA A 81 12.20 -1.06 -7.80
C ALA A 81 12.76 -0.32 -6.58
N GLU A 82 13.95 0.27 -6.72
CA GLU A 82 14.68 0.98 -5.67
C GLU A 82 14.03 2.31 -5.30
N THR A 83 13.37 2.96 -6.26
CA THR A 83 12.70 4.26 -6.06
C THR A 83 11.24 4.12 -5.65
N LEU A 84 10.58 3.04 -6.08
CA LEU A 84 9.16 2.79 -5.82
C LEU A 84 8.89 2.53 -4.34
N VAL A 85 9.71 1.69 -3.70
CA VAL A 85 9.53 1.31 -2.29
C VAL A 85 9.53 2.55 -1.35
N PRO A 86 10.54 3.42 -1.34
CA PRO A 86 10.54 4.60 -0.46
C PRO A 86 9.43 5.59 -0.81
N LEU A 87 9.09 5.76 -2.09
CA LEU A 87 8.01 6.63 -2.54
C LEU A 87 6.66 6.17 -1.98
N TRP A 88 6.36 4.87 -2.12
CA TRP A 88 5.11 4.28 -1.64
C TRP A 88 5.04 4.29 -0.11
N LEU A 89 6.11 3.95 0.59
CA LEU A 89 6.15 3.99 2.06
C LEU A 89 5.88 5.40 2.61
N ASN A 90 6.46 6.44 2.02
CA ASN A 90 6.21 7.82 2.44
C ASN A 90 4.75 8.24 2.21
N ALA A 91 4.19 7.89 1.05
CA ALA A 91 2.79 8.14 0.74
C ALA A 91 1.84 7.38 1.69
N LEU A 92 2.20 6.15 2.04
CA LEU A 92 1.46 5.30 2.98
C LEU A 92 1.47 5.87 4.39
N ALA A 93 2.63 6.33 4.88
CA ALA A 93 2.73 6.98 6.19
C ALA A 93 1.83 8.21 6.29
N SER A 94 1.83 9.05 5.25
CA SER A 94 0.94 10.22 5.17
C SER A 94 -0.53 9.82 5.13
N ALA A 95 -0.89 8.82 4.33
CA ALA A 95 -2.27 8.33 4.22
C ALA A 95 -2.77 7.65 5.51
N ALA A 96 -1.89 6.92 6.20
CA ALA A 96 -2.16 6.29 7.49
C ALA A 96 -2.45 7.34 8.56
N SER A 97 -1.61 8.39 8.64
CA SER A 97 -1.80 9.50 9.57
C SER A 97 -3.15 10.20 9.36
N ASP A 98 -3.49 10.53 8.10
CA ASP A 98 -4.78 11.11 7.76
C ASP A 98 -5.96 10.23 8.20
N TYR A 99 -5.85 8.92 7.99
CA TYR A 99 -6.89 7.97 8.36
C TYR A 99 -7.07 7.90 9.89
N LEU A 100 -5.97 7.80 10.64
CA LEU A 100 -6.03 7.77 12.10
C LEU A 100 -6.57 9.07 12.69
N ALA A 101 -6.19 10.22 12.12
CA ALA A 101 -6.73 11.53 12.51
C ALA A 101 -8.25 11.59 12.25
N SER A 102 -8.72 11.10 11.10
CA SER A 102 -10.14 11.06 10.78
C SER A 102 -10.95 10.19 11.75
N LYS A 103 -10.37 9.12 12.29
CA LYS A 103 -11.01 8.23 13.27
C LYS A 103 -10.98 8.78 14.70
N THR A 104 -10.05 9.67 15.01
CA THR A 104 -9.92 10.28 16.34
C THR A 104 -10.83 11.51 16.49
N CYS A 105 -11.14 12.20 15.38
CA CYS A 105 -11.87 13.47 15.39
C CYS A 105 -13.36 13.36 15.02
N ALA A 106 -13.83 12.21 14.52
CA ALA A 106 -15.20 12.03 14.06
C ALA A 106 -16.04 11.23 15.07
N ASP A 107 -17.17 11.79 15.50
CA ASP A 107 -18.28 11.05 16.12
C ASP A 107 -18.78 9.96 15.16
N ALA A 108 -18.29 8.75 15.35
CA ALA A 108 -18.83 7.42 15.02
C ALA A 108 -19.57 7.11 13.68
N SER A 109 -19.88 8.03 12.75
CA SER A 109 -20.86 7.74 11.67
C SER A 109 -20.39 7.86 10.22
N THR A 110 -19.12 8.20 9.95
CA THR A 110 -18.63 8.24 8.56
C THR A 110 -17.68 7.09 8.24
N ASP A 111 -18.27 5.96 7.84
CA ASP A 111 -17.54 4.80 7.28
C ASP A 111 -16.85 5.09 5.93
N HIS A 112 -17.04 6.29 5.37
CA HIS A 112 -16.49 6.72 4.08
C HIS A 112 -15.23 7.61 4.16
N ALA A 113 -14.58 7.67 5.32
CA ALA A 113 -13.40 8.53 5.55
C ALA A 113 -12.11 8.11 4.79
N TYR A 114 -12.13 6.98 4.09
CA TYR A 114 -10.97 6.52 3.31
C TYR A 114 -10.59 7.51 2.21
N MET A 115 -9.29 7.73 2.03
CA MET A 115 -8.74 8.60 0.98
C MET A 115 -9.16 10.09 1.03
N GLN A 116 -9.80 10.56 2.11
CA GLN A 116 -10.29 11.94 2.22
C GLN A 116 -9.20 12.96 2.58
N GLY A 117 -8.09 12.52 3.19
CA GLY A 117 -6.96 13.39 3.54
C GLY A 117 -5.98 13.64 2.39
N LYS A 118 -5.06 14.59 2.57
CA LYS A 118 -4.04 14.96 1.57
C LYS A 118 -3.13 13.77 1.24
N GLY A 119 -2.66 13.05 2.25
CA GLY A 119 -1.88 11.82 2.13
C GLY A 119 -2.66 10.71 1.43
N GLY A 120 -3.94 10.52 1.77
CA GLY A 120 -4.82 9.57 1.07
C GLY A 120 -4.94 9.87 -0.43
N ARG A 121 -5.20 11.13 -0.80
CA ARG A 121 -5.23 11.56 -2.20
C ARG A 121 -3.89 11.37 -2.91
N THR A 122 -2.78 11.67 -2.24
CA THR A 122 -1.42 11.46 -2.78
C THR A 122 -1.13 9.98 -3.01
N LEU A 123 -1.46 9.10 -2.07
CA LEU A 123 -1.31 7.65 -2.22
C LEU A 123 -2.11 7.13 -3.42
N LYS A 124 -3.38 7.54 -3.55
CA LYS A 124 -4.22 7.16 -4.68
C LYS A 124 -3.65 7.64 -6.02
N ARG A 125 -3.04 8.82 -6.06
CA ARG A 125 -2.36 9.35 -7.25
C ARG A 125 -1.13 8.49 -7.60
N ILE A 126 -0.22 8.26 -6.66
CA ILE A 126 0.99 7.46 -6.90
C ILE A 126 0.65 6.04 -7.39
N ILE A 127 -0.36 5.41 -6.79
CA ILE A 127 -0.82 4.08 -7.24
C ILE A 127 -1.41 4.14 -8.65
N ARG A 128 -2.16 5.20 -8.97
CA ARG A 128 -2.68 5.40 -10.32
C ARG A 128 -1.55 5.60 -11.33
N ASP A 129 -0.59 6.46 -11.02
CA ASP A 129 0.54 6.78 -11.89
C ASP A 129 1.39 5.52 -12.17
N PHE A 130 1.58 4.67 -11.14
CA PHE A 130 2.15 3.34 -11.31
C PHE A 130 1.35 2.50 -12.31
N VAL A 131 0.04 2.33 -12.10
CA VAL A 131 -0.81 1.57 -13.02
C VAL A 131 -0.75 2.12 -14.45
N GLU A 132 -0.79 3.43 -14.63
CA GLU A 132 -0.74 4.08 -15.95
C GLU A 132 0.62 3.85 -16.64
N THR A 133 1.72 3.93 -15.89
CA THR A 133 3.07 3.67 -16.39
C THR A 133 3.23 2.21 -16.83
N HIS A 134 2.60 1.28 -16.12
CA HIS A 134 2.71 -0.15 -16.40
C HIS A 134 1.63 -0.73 -17.32
N ARG A 135 0.60 0.05 -17.67
CA ARG A 135 -0.49 -0.37 -18.56
C ARG A 135 -0.04 -0.68 -19.99
N ASN A 136 1.10 -0.13 -20.40
CA ASN A 136 1.65 -0.28 -21.75
C ASN A 136 2.66 -1.42 -21.89
N PHE A 137 2.97 -2.15 -20.82
CA PHE A 137 3.74 -3.38 -20.98
C PHE A 137 2.82 -4.43 -21.61
N PRO A 138 3.19 -4.99 -22.77
CA PRO A 138 2.43 -6.09 -23.33
C PRO A 138 2.42 -7.21 -22.28
N ASN A 139 1.22 -7.71 -21.93
CA ASN A 139 1.11 -8.93 -21.14
C ASN A 139 2.00 -9.99 -21.79
N PRO A 140 2.90 -10.67 -21.06
CA PRO A 140 3.48 -11.90 -21.56
C PRO A 140 2.30 -12.87 -21.77
N THR A 141 2.04 -13.20 -23.03
CA THR A 141 1.11 -14.27 -23.43
C THR A 141 1.65 -15.62 -23.03
#